data_AF-A0A4Q0Z3S6-F1
#
_entry.id   AF-A0A4Q0Z3S6-F1
#
_cell.length_a   1.000
_cell.length_b   1.000
_cell.length_c   1.000
_cell.angle_alpha   90.00
_cell.angle_beta   90.00
_cell.angle_gamma   90.00
#
_symmetry.space_group_name_H-M   'P 1'
#
loop_
_entity.id
_entity.type
_entity.pdbx_description
1 polymer ?
#
loop_
_entity_poly.entity_id
_entity_poly.type
_entity_poly.pdbx_seq_one_letter_code
_entity_poly.pdbx_strand_id
1 'polypeptide(L)'
;MKEILKRLEIIKSCIAIEDEESLYPQVHRLYSLQIDEKVKKILKLIEETNFQEVISLIDQYLGQFSSLVVHEDKETQGLKIELKVLEKELLALSCKIEEHHNKINDFNSRYHKEVGVLIEEILILREEYFEFLYKKDGKKYEYEYFEAKKDFENFHEEIKKFKLDDPYELTKIEKAELKRLYRKASRLCHPDIIEEAKKDKAEEIFKELNSAYQQNNLKKVSRILNNLLNGESFSLESDTLFDKNILKNKIELAREKIKLAKTEIEIIKKDETFRLINKIENLDEYIYEMKQELKEEKENLVAKMRQYSTTI
;
A
#
# COMPACT_ATOMS: atom_id res chain seq x y z
N MET A 1 15.08 19.72 29.03
CA MET A 1 14.51 19.71 30.39
C MET A 1 13.35 18.73 30.55
N LYS A 2 12.21 18.85 29.83
CA LYS A 2 11.09 17.89 29.92
C LYS A 2 11.48 16.44 29.63
N GLU A 3 12.31 16.20 28.61
CA GLU A 3 12.81 14.85 28.29
C GLU A 3 13.66 14.26 29.42
N ILE A 4 14.47 15.08 30.10
CA ILE A 4 15.32 14.66 31.22
C ILE A 4 14.45 14.18 32.38
N LEU A 5 13.40 14.94 32.72
CA LEU A 5 12.46 14.60 33.80
C LEU A 5 11.74 13.26 33.52
N LYS A 6 11.22 13.07 32.30
CA LYS A 6 10.56 11.81 31.91
C LYS A 6 11.50 10.60 31.97
N ARG A 7 12.75 10.75 31.52
CA ARG A 7 13.72 9.66 31.58
C ARG A 7 14.08 9.29 33.01
N LEU A 8 14.18 10.26 33.91
CA LEU A 8 14.40 10.00 35.33
C LEU A 8 13.20 9.28 35.98
N GLU A 9 11.96 9.60 35.59
CA GLU A 9 10.77 8.83 35.99
C GLU A 9 10.83 7.37 35.51
N ILE A 10 11.23 7.14 34.25
CA ILE A 10 11.36 5.78 33.71
C ILE A 10 12.46 5.01 34.45
N ILE A 11 13.61 5.65 34.70
CA ILE A 11 14.71 5.05 35.49
C ILE A 11 14.21 4.66 36.88
N LYS A 12 13.46 5.53 37.55
CA LYS A 12 12.84 5.23 38.85
C LYS A 12 11.92 4.00 38.75
N SER A 13 11.07 3.94 37.72
CA SER A 13 10.17 2.81 37.48
C SER A 13 10.93 1.51 37.20
N CYS A 14 11.96 1.54 36.36
CA CYS A 14 12.81 0.39 36.05
C CYS A 14 13.49 -0.17 37.31
N ILE A 15 14.06 0.70 38.16
CA ILE A 15 14.66 0.27 39.44
C ILE A 15 13.59 -0.34 40.36
N ALA A 16 12.40 0.25 40.43
CA ALA A 16 11.32 -0.23 41.29
C ALA A 16 10.73 -1.60 40.87
N ILE A 17 10.81 -1.94 39.57
CA ILE A 17 10.34 -3.23 39.04
C ILE A 17 11.49 -4.19 38.72
N GLU A 18 12.73 -3.84 39.08
CA GLU A 18 13.94 -4.62 38.82
C GLU A 18 14.19 -4.92 37.32
N ASP A 19 13.73 -4.03 36.42
CA ASP A 19 13.93 -4.15 34.96
C ASP A 19 15.24 -3.50 34.52
N GLU A 20 16.31 -4.31 34.55
CA GLU A 20 17.65 -3.90 34.15
C GLU A 20 17.77 -3.68 32.61
N GLU A 21 17.02 -4.44 31.81
CA GLU A 21 17.07 -4.35 30.33
C GLU A 21 16.60 -2.97 29.83
N SER A 22 15.54 -2.44 30.45
CA SER A 22 15.01 -1.11 30.10
C SER A 22 15.77 0.05 30.76
N LEU A 23 16.51 -0.20 31.85
CA LEU A 23 17.20 0.82 32.64
C LEU A 23 18.34 1.51 31.88
N TYR A 24 19.32 0.75 31.41
CA TYR A 24 20.54 1.31 30.79
C TYR A 24 20.29 2.07 29.47
N PRO A 25 19.34 1.67 28.60
CA PRO A 25 18.96 2.48 27.44
C PRO A 25 18.50 3.91 27.81
N GLN A 26 17.89 4.10 28.99
CA GLN A 26 17.51 5.45 29.45
C GLN A 26 18.71 6.24 29.94
N VAL A 27 19.63 5.60 30.68
CA VAL A 27 20.89 6.18 31.17
C VAL A 27 21.74 6.67 30.00
N HIS A 28 21.96 5.81 29.00
CA HIS A 28 22.71 6.16 27.79
C HIS A 28 22.10 7.37 27.08
N ARG A 29 20.77 7.43 26.99
CA ARG A 29 20.10 8.53 26.30
C ARG A 29 20.16 9.83 27.09
N LEU A 30 20.18 9.79 28.43
CA LEU A 30 20.41 10.98 29.26
C LEU A 30 21.81 11.58 29.06
N TYR A 31 22.84 10.76 28.87
CA TYR A 31 24.19 11.25 28.57
C TYR A 31 24.32 11.98 27.23
N SER A 32 23.44 11.65 26.26
CA SER A 32 23.39 12.36 24.97
C SER A 32 22.73 13.75 25.04
N LEU A 33 22.18 14.13 26.20
CA LEU A 33 21.50 15.40 26.42
C LEU A 33 22.35 16.36 27.26
N GLN A 34 22.07 17.66 27.16
CA GLN A 34 22.66 18.65 28.06
C GLN A 34 22.02 18.54 29.46
N ILE A 35 22.69 17.81 30.36
CA ILE A 35 22.25 17.52 31.73
C ILE A 35 23.04 18.34 32.77
N ASP A 36 22.40 18.67 33.89
CA ASP A 36 23.04 19.37 35.00
C ASP A 36 23.82 18.43 35.94
N GLU A 37 24.56 19.00 36.88
CA GLU A 37 25.41 18.24 37.82
C GLU A 37 24.59 17.33 38.76
N LYS A 38 23.33 17.65 39.07
CA LYS A 38 22.48 16.80 39.91
C LYS A 38 22.10 15.53 39.16
N VAL A 39 21.73 15.66 37.88
CA VAL A 39 21.42 14.51 37.02
C VAL A 39 22.67 13.67 36.75
N LYS A 40 23.84 14.28 36.49
CA LYS A 40 25.11 13.54 36.35
C LYS A 40 25.43 12.71 37.59
N LYS A 41 25.20 13.26 38.80
CA LYS A 41 25.40 12.53 40.05
C LYS A 41 24.49 11.31 40.15
N ILE A 42 23.23 11.43 39.74
CA ILE A 42 22.27 10.31 39.70
C ILE A 42 22.75 9.21 38.74
N LEU A 43 23.19 9.56 37.52
CA LEU A 43 23.67 8.59 36.54
C LEU A 43 24.93 7.86 37.02
N LYS A 44 25.85 8.58 37.67
CA LYS A 44 27.06 7.99 38.25
C LYS A 44 26.75 6.95 39.33
N LEU A 45 25.77 7.21 40.20
CA LEU A 45 25.34 6.24 41.21
C LEU A 45 24.73 4.98 40.59
N ILE A 46 24.05 5.11 39.45
CA ILE A 46 23.52 3.97 38.69
C ILE A 46 24.68 3.13 38.11
N GLU A 47 25.71 3.77 37.55
CA GLU A 47 26.91 3.09 37.03
C GLU A 47 27.71 2.38 38.14
N GLU A 48 27.78 3.00 39.33
CA GLU A 48 28.42 2.43 40.52
C GLU A 48 27.52 1.38 41.22
N THR A 49 26.36 1.02 40.65
CA THR A 49 25.36 0.08 41.18
C THR A 49 24.79 0.45 42.56
N ASN A 50 24.93 1.70 42.96
CA ASN A 50 24.43 2.21 44.24
C ASN A 50 22.99 2.71 44.13
N PHE A 51 22.05 1.77 43.95
CA PHE A 51 20.64 2.08 43.72
C PHE A 51 19.89 2.58 44.96
N GLN A 52 20.43 2.38 46.16
CA GLN A 52 19.80 2.73 47.43
C GLN A 52 19.48 4.24 47.52
N GLU A 53 20.34 5.08 46.97
CA GLU A 53 20.18 6.55 47.02
C GLU A 53 19.52 7.12 45.75
N VAL A 54 19.50 6.35 44.65
CA VAL A 54 19.07 6.83 43.32
C VAL A 54 17.62 7.27 43.30
N ILE A 55 16.70 6.46 43.85
CA ILE A 55 15.27 6.78 43.87
C ILE A 55 15.00 8.08 44.64
N SER A 56 15.65 8.26 45.80
CA SER A 56 15.48 9.44 46.64
C SER A 56 15.99 10.71 45.94
N LEU A 57 17.14 10.63 45.27
CA LEU A 57 17.70 11.75 44.52
C LEU A 57 16.87 12.10 43.29
N ILE A 58 16.30 11.11 42.60
CA ILE A 58 15.35 11.34 41.51
C ILE A 58 14.11 12.05 42.04
N ASP A 59 13.53 11.61 43.15
CA ASP A 59 12.34 12.24 43.73
C ASP A 59 12.59 13.69 44.17
N GLN A 60 13.74 13.95 44.79
CA GLN A 60 14.14 15.30 45.16
C GLN A 60 14.34 16.20 43.93
N TYR A 61 14.89 15.64 42.85
CA TYR A 61 15.10 16.36 41.60
C TYR A 61 13.76 16.65 40.90
N LEU A 62 12.89 15.65 40.75
CA LEU A 62 11.56 15.82 40.14
C LEU A 62 10.68 16.80 40.94
N GLY A 63 10.74 16.77 42.27
CA GLY A 63 10.01 17.69 43.14
C GLY A 63 10.33 19.17 42.89
N GLN A 64 11.58 19.49 42.53
CA GLN A 64 12.02 20.86 42.20
C GLN A 64 11.42 21.38 40.89
N PHE A 65 10.97 20.49 40.02
CA PHE A 65 10.38 20.81 38.72
C PHE A 65 8.90 20.41 38.65
N SER A 66 8.26 20.11 39.78
CA SER A 66 6.86 19.65 39.86
C SER A 66 5.85 20.60 39.20
N SER A 67 6.13 21.90 39.13
CA SER A 67 5.34 22.90 38.40
C SER A 67 5.63 22.96 36.88
N LEU A 68 6.78 22.44 36.43
CA LEU A 68 7.17 22.26 35.02
C LEU A 68 6.78 20.87 34.49
N VAL A 69 6.62 19.89 35.39
CA VAL A 69 5.86 18.65 35.20
C VAL A 69 4.36 18.98 35.27
N VAL A 70 3.92 20.00 34.53
CA VAL A 70 2.53 20.00 34.05
C VAL A 70 2.46 18.74 33.20
N HIS A 71 1.83 17.72 33.76
CA HIS A 71 1.34 16.55 33.05
C HIS A 71 0.92 16.98 31.64
N GLU A 72 1.68 16.63 30.61
CA GLU A 72 1.00 16.29 29.36
C GLU A 72 0.01 15.20 29.78
N ASP A 73 -1.28 15.49 29.66
CA ASP A 73 -2.36 14.62 30.09
C ASP A 73 -2.04 13.21 29.61
N LYS A 74 -1.87 12.26 30.54
CA LYS A 74 -1.53 10.85 30.22
C LYS A 74 -2.49 10.30 29.17
N GLU A 75 -3.73 10.76 29.17
CA GLU A 75 -4.74 10.45 28.16
C GLU A 75 -4.37 11.00 26.77
N THR A 76 -3.88 12.23 26.67
CA THR A 76 -3.43 12.83 25.39
C THR A 76 -2.23 12.08 24.81
N GLN A 77 -1.29 11.64 25.65
CA GLN A 77 -0.17 10.81 25.20
C GLN A 77 -0.64 9.43 24.71
N GLY A 78 -1.59 8.80 25.42
CA GLY A 78 -2.21 7.55 24.99
C GLY A 78 -2.89 7.69 23.63
N LEU A 79 -3.71 8.73 23.45
CA LEU A 79 -4.40 9.02 22.19
C LEU A 79 -3.41 9.27 21.03
N LYS A 80 -2.28 9.94 21.27
CA LYS A 80 -1.23 10.11 20.24
C LYS A 80 -0.62 8.78 19.80
N ILE A 81 -0.34 7.89 20.74
CA ILE A 81 0.22 6.56 20.41
C ILE A 81 -0.81 5.75 19.64
N GLU A 82 -2.08 5.77 20.09
CA GLU A 82 -3.18 5.09 19.41
C GLU A 82 -3.33 5.57 17.96
N LEU A 83 -3.40 6.88 17.75
CA LEU A 83 -3.48 7.47 16.41
C LEU A 83 -2.29 7.03 15.55
N LYS A 84 -1.05 7.07 16.07
CA LYS A 84 0.15 6.59 15.35
C LYS A 84 0.09 5.11 14.96
N VAL A 85 -0.54 4.27 15.76
CA VAL A 85 -0.73 2.84 15.43
C VAL A 85 -1.74 2.69 14.30
N LEU A 86 -2.86 3.41 14.37
CA LEU A 86 -3.90 3.38 13.34
C LEU A 86 -3.40 3.95 12.01
N GLU A 87 -2.66 5.07 12.03
CA GLU A 87 -2.03 5.66 10.84
C GLU A 87 -1.10 4.66 10.12
N LYS A 88 -0.32 3.88 10.88
CA LYS A 88 0.54 2.82 10.33
C LYS A 88 -0.27 1.67 9.74
N GLU A 89 -1.35 1.25 10.41
CA GLU A 89 -2.24 0.20 9.90
C GLU A 89 -2.90 0.66 8.58
N LEU A 90 -3.43 1.87 8.55
CA LEU A 90 -4.05 2.45 7.36
C LEU A 90 -3.08 2.51 6.18
N LEU A 91 -1.86 3.01 6.40
CA LEU A 91 -0.81 3.02 5.38
C LEU A 91 -0.50 1.62 4.85
N ALA A 92 -0.41 0.62 5.74
CA ALA A 92 -0.12 -0.75 5.35
C ALA A 92 -1.26 -1.36 4.51
N LEU A 93 -2.51 -1.08 4.87
CA LEU A 93 -3.69 -1.52 4.11
C LEU A 93 -3.78 -0.84 2.75
N SER A 94 -3.56 0.48 2.69
CA SER A 94 -3.51 1.27 1.46
C SER A 94 -2.44 0.74 0.49
N CYS A 95 -1.23 0.47 0.99
CA CYS A 95 -0.20 -0.18 0.18
C CYS A 95 -0.63 -1.57 -0.31
N LYS A 96 -1.34 -2.34 0.51
CA LYS A 96 -1.78 -3.70 0.17
C LYS A 96 -2.87 -3.71 -0.91
N ILE A 97 -3.79 -2.74 -0.89
CA ILE A 97 -4.79 -2.54 -1.95
C ILE A 97 -4.08 -2.33 -3.29
N GLU A 98 -3.14 -1.40 -3.33
CA GLU A 98 -2.38 -1.09 -4.55
C GLU A 98 -1.51 -2.27 -5.00
N GLU A 99 -0.95 -3.04 -4.07
CA GLU A 99 -0.27 -4.30 -4.41
C GLU A 99 -1.20 -5.35 -5.04
N HIS A 100 -2.47 -5.41 -4.65
CA HIS A 100 -3.44 -6.32 -5.26
C HIS A 100 -3.88 -5.85 -6.64
N HIS A 101 -4.15 -4.56 -6.82
CA HIS A 101 -4.41 -3.99 -8.14
C HIS A 101 -3.23 -4.18 -9.09
N ASN A 102 -1.99 -3.95 -8.63
CA ASN A 102 -0.82 -4.13 -9.48
C ASN A 102 -0.62 -5.59 -9.92
N LYS A 103 -0.99 -6.58 -9.09
CA LYS A 103 -0.98 -8.00 -9.49
C LYS A 103 -1.96 -8.28 -10.63
N ILE A 104 -3.16 -7.70 -10.56
CA ILE A 104 -4.19 -7.83 -11.61
C ILE A 104 -3.69 -7.16 -12.89
N ASN A 105 -3.18 -5.93 -12.78
CA ASN A 105 -2.66 -5.19 -13.93
C ASN A 105 -1.48 -5.92 -14.57
N ASP A 106 -0.56 -6.48 -13.79
CA ASP A 106 0.57 -7.28 -14.28
C ASP A 106 0.10 -8.49 -15.10
N PHE A 107 -0.91 -9.21 -14.60
CA PHE A 107 -1.50 -10.33 -15.31
C PHE A 107 -2.18 -9.90 -16.60
N ASN A 108 -3.07 -8.90 -16.53
CA ASN A 108 -3.80 -8.37 -17.68
C ASN A 108 -2.85 -7.87 -18.76
N SER A 109 -1.78 -7.18 -18.35
CA SER A 109 -0.78 -6.67 -19.31
C SER A 109 -0.14 -7.80 -20.09
N ARG A 110 0.21 -8.88 -19.40
CA ARG A 110 0.81 -10.05 -20.03
C ARG A 110 -0.18 -10.81 -20.90
N TYR A 111 -1.41 -10.98 -20.41
CA TYR A 111 -2.51 -11.58 -21.14
C TYR A 111 -2.77 -10.85 -22.47
N HIS A 112 -2.99 -9.54 -22.44
CA HIS A 112 -3.23 -8.77 -23.66
C HIS A 112 -2.01 -8.75 -24.59
N LYS A 113 -0.80 -8.66 -24.04
CA LYS A 113 0.42 -8.64 -24.85
C LYS A 113 0.68 -9.97 -25.57
N GLU A 114 0.47 -11.09 -24.90
CA GLU A 114 0.90 -12.40 -25.42
C GLU A 114 -0.19 -13.13 -26.23
N VAL A 115 -1.45 -12.95 -25.84
CA VAL A 115 -2.61 -13.64 -26.45
C VAL A 115 -3.71 -12.69 -26.94
N GLY A 116 -3.69 -11.41 -26.59
CA GLY A 116 -4.76 -10.46 -26.94
C GLY A 116 -5.05 -10.37 -28.44
N VAL A 117 -4.02 -10.26 -29.28
CA VAL A 117 -4.21 -10.22 -30.75
C VAL A 117 -4.85 -11.51 -31.26
N LEU A 118 -4.46 -12.66 -30.73
CA LEU A 118 -5.00 -13.96 -31.16
C LEU A 118 -6.48 -14.10 -30.76
N ILE A 119 -6.85 -13.63 -29.57
CA ILE A 119 -8.25 -13.61 -29.11
C ILE A 119 -9.08 -12.67 -29.99
N GLU A 120 -8.57 -11.46 -30.28
CA GLU A 120 -9.25 -10.51 -31.16
C GLU A 120 -9.51 -11.11 -32.55
N GLU A 121 -8.52 -11.80 -33.12
CA GLU A 121 -8.69 -12.53 -34.39
C GLU A 121 -9.76 -13.64 -34.30
N ILE A 122 -9.81 -14.41 -33.20
CA ILE A 122 -10.83 -15.44 -32.99
C ILE A 122 -12.21 -14.82 -32.88
N LEU A 123 -12.35 -13.71 -32.15
CA LEU A 123 -13.62 -13.01 -31.98
C LEU A 123 -14.14 -12.44 -33.31
N ILE A 124 -13.26 -11.86 -34.14
CA ILE A 124 -13.60 -11.43 -35.50
C ILE A 124 -14.12 -12.62 -36.32
N LEU A 125 -13.40 -13.73 -36.34
CA LEU A 125 -13.81 -14.93 -37.08
C LEU A 125 -15.15 -15.50 -36.55
N ARG A 126 -15.40 -15.41 -35.24
CA ARG A 126 -16.66 -15.87 -34.64
C ARG A 126 -17.81 -14.97 -35.06
N GLU A 127 -17.63 -13.66 -35.02
CA GLU A 127 -18.62 -12.69 -35.50
C GLU A 127 -18.94 -12.94 -36.99
N GLU A 128 -17.92 -13.00 -37.85
CA GLU A 128 -18.10 -13.27 -39.29
C GLU A 128 -18.84 -14.58 -39.55
N TYR A 129 -18.48 -15.63 -38.81
CA TYR A 129 -19.12 -16.94 -38.93
C TYR A 129 -20.60 -16.89 -38.57
N PHE A 130 -20.97 -16.28 -37.44
CA PHE A 130 -22.37 -16.20 -37.02
C PHE A 130 -23.16 -15.17 -37.83
N GLU A 131 -22.55 -14.08 -38.28
CA GLU A 131 -23.19 -13.13 -39.19
C GLU A 131 -23.64 -13.83 -40.48
N PHE A 132 -22.78 -14.69 -41.04
CA PHE A 132 -23.12 -15.48 -42.21
C PHE A 132 -24.28 -16.44 -41.95
N LEU A 133 -24.24 -17.19 -40.84
CA LEU A 133 -25.33 -18.11 -40.49
C LEU A 133 -26.66 -17.38 -40.26
N TYR A 134 -26.61 -16.21 -39.62
CA TYR A 134 -27.75 -15.33 -39.44
C TYR A 134 -28.32 -14.82 -40.77
N LYS A 135 -27.46 -14.41 -41.73
CA LYS A 135 -27.90 -14.03 -43.08
C LYS A 135 -28.61 -15.18 -43.82
N LYS A 136 -28.25 -16.44 -43.53
CA LYS A 136 -28.84 -17.63 -44.16
C LYS A 136 -30.14 -18.11 -43.48
N ASP A 137 -30.19 -18.08 -42.15
CA ASP A 137 -31.29 -18.61 -41.34
C ASP A 137 -31.47 -17.78 -40.05
N GLY A 138 -31.86 -16.52 -40.24
CA GLY A 138 -31.78 -15.46 -39.21
C GLY A 138 -32.38 -15.81 -37.86
N LYS A 139 -33.55 -16.44 -37.81
CA LYS A 139 -34.18 -16.81 -36.52
C LYS A 139 -33.40 -17.86 -35.72
N LYS A 140 -32.61 -18.69 -36.41
CA LYS A 140 -31.89 -19.79 -35.76
C LYS A 140 -30.59 -19.32 -35.09
N TYR A 141 -29.96 -18.27 -35.61
CA TYR A 141 -28.62 -17.82 -35.18
C TYR A 141 -28.58 -16.37 -34.68
N GLU A 142 -29.74 -15.79 -34.39
CA GLU A 142 -29.86 -14.40 -33.93
C GLU A 142 -29.08 -14.15 -32.64
N TYR A 143 -29.26 -15.03 -31.65
CA TYR A 143 -28.59 -14.92 -30.35
C TYR A 143 -27.08 -15.01 -30.49
N GLU A 144 -26.57 -16.04 -31.18
CA GLU A 144 -25.13 -16.28 -31.33
C GLU A 144 -24.43 -15.17 -32.10
N TYR A 145 -25.08 -14.59 -33.10
CA TYR A 145 -24.53 -13.45 -33.83
C TYR A 145 -24.40 -12.21 -32.94
N PHE A 146 -25.47 -11.83 -32.23
CA PHE A 146 -25.42 -10.63 -31.38
C PHE A 146 -24.49 -10.79 -30.18
N GLU A 147 -24.38 -12.00 -29.61
CA GLU A 147 -23.40 -12.28 -28.56
C GLU A 147 -21.97 -12.24 -29.10
N ALA A 148 -21.68 -12.87 -30.24
CA ALA A 148 -20.34 -12.83 -30.84
C ALA A 148 -19.89 -11.40 -31.17
N LYS A 149 -20.81 -10.59 -31.70
CA LYS A 149 -20.58 -9.17 -31.97
C LYS A 149 -20.28 -8.38 -30.68
N LYS A 150 -21.09 -8.59 -29.64
CA LYS A 150 -20.90 -7.94 -28.34
C LYS A 150 -19.57 -8.34 -27.69
N ASP A 151 -19.19 -9.61 -27.75
CA ASP A 151 -17.92 -10.11 -27.24
C ASP A 151 -16.74 -9.45 -27.96
N PHE A 152 -16.80 -9.36 -29.29
CA PHE A 152 -15.80 -8.65 -30.09
C PHE A 152 -15.71 -7.16 -29.70
N GLU A 153 -16.82 -6.44 -29.66
CA GLU A 153 -16.85 -5.01 -29.32
C GLU A 153 -16.25 -4.74 -27.94
N ASN A 154 -16.66 -5.51 -26.93
CA ASN A 154 -16.14 -5.37 -25.56
C ASN A 154 -14.63 -5.61 -25.49
N PHE A 155 -14.15 -6.68 -26.12
CA PHE A 155 -12.73 -7.04 -26.10
C PHE A 155 -11.87 -6.08 -26.93
N HIS A 156 -12.39 -5.59 -28.06
CA HIS A 156 -11.71 -4.59 -28.89
C HIS A 156 -11.50 -3.27 -28.12
N GLU A 157 -12.51 -2.82 -27.36
CA GLU A 157 -12.37 -1.67 -26.48
C GLU A 157 -11.33 -1.90 -25.37
N GLU A 158 -11.29 -3.10 -24.79
CA GLU A 158 -10.32 -3.48 -23.78
C GLU A 158 -8.88 -3.44 -24.31
N ILE A 159 -8.63 -4.06 -25.48
CA ILE A 159 -7.32 -4.04 -26.15
C ILE A 159 -6.90 -2.61 -26.51
N LYS A 160 -7.84 -1.77 -26.95
CA LYS A 160 -7.56 -0.37 -27.26
C LYS A 160 -7.14 0.41 -26.02
N LYS A 161 -7.81 0.22 -24.87
CA LYS A 161 -7.42 0.82 -23.59
C LYS A 161 -6.03 0.34 -23.17
N PHE A 162 -5.78 -0.96 -23.25
CA PHE A 162 -4.47 -1.54 -22.94
C PHE A 162 -3.33 -0.92 -23.77
N LYS A 163 -3.51 -0.77 -25.09
CA LYS A 163 -2.50 -0.15 -25.98
C LYS A 163 -2.20 1.32 -25.64
N LEU A 164 -3.14 2.04 -25.02
CA LEU A 164 -2.92 3.43 -24.59
C LEU A 164 -2.10 3.52 -23.28
N ASP A 165 -2.34 2.57 -22.36
CA ASP A 165 -1.73 2.58 -21.04
C ASP A 165 -0.40 1.79 -20.95
N ASP A 166 -0.12 0.93 -21.94
CA ASP A 166 1.03 0.00 -22.09
C ASP A 166 2.05 0.05 -20.95
N PRO A 167 1.85 -0.78 -19.90
CA PRO A 167 2.70 -0.77 -18.72
C PRO A 167 4.14 -1.21 -19.02
N TYR A 168 5.10 -0.62 -18.30
CA TYR A 168 6.51 -0.97 -18.47
C TYR A 168 6.77 -2.42 -18.02
N GLU A 169 7.45 -3.20 -18.86
CA GLU A 169 7.93 -4.52 -18.45
C GLU A 169 9.10 -4.38 -17.47
N LEU A 170 8.96 -5.03 -16.32
CA LEU A 170 10.00 -5.08 -15.28
C LEU A 170 10.41 -6.52 -14.99
N THR A 171 11.71 -6.71 -14.77
CA THR A 171 12.27 -7.96 -14.25
C THR A 171 11.80 -8.22 -12.81
N LYS A 172 11.95 -9.46 -12.33
CA LYS A 172 11.61 -9.83 -10.94
C LYS A 172 12.34 -8.94 -9.91
N ILE A 173 13.58 -8.55 -10.19
CA ILE A 173 14.39 -7.67 -9.33
C ILE A 173 13.83 -6.26 -9.33
N GLU A 174 13.54 -5.71 -10.51
CA GLU A 174 12.97 -4.37 -10.64
C GLU A 174 11.57 -4.27 -10.03
N LYS A 175 10.75 -5.33 -10.11
CA LYS A 175 9.44 -5.38 -9.42
C LYS A 175 9.59 -5.33 -7.90
N ALA A 176 10.55 -6.07 -7.34
CA ALA A 176 10.84 -6.01 -5.91
C ALA A 176 11.33 -4.61 -5.50
N GLU A 177 12.14 -3.97 -6.35
CA GLU A 177 12.59 -2.61 -6.12
C GLU A 177 11.46 -1.59 -6.23
N LEU A 178 10.63 -1.65 -7.26
CA LEU A 178 9.45 -0.81 -7.46
C LEU A 178 8.58 -0.82 -6.20
N LYS A 179 8.27 -2.02 -5.70
CA LYS A 179 7.50 -2.23 -4.48
C LYS A 179 8.15 -1.58 -3.26
N ARG A 180 9.46 -1.72 -3.11
CA ARG A 180 10.22 -1.10 -2.01
C ARG A 180 10.17 0.42 -2.08
N LEU A 181 10.40 1.01 -3.25
CA LEU A 181 10.39 2.46 -3.45
C LEU A 181 8.99 3.04 -3.25
N TYR A 182 7.97 2.36 -3.80
CA TYR A 182 6.58 2.73 -3.63
C TYR A 182 6.19 2.81 -2.15
N ARG A 183 6.41 1.74 -1.37
CA ARG A 183 6.11 1.73 0.08
C ARG A 183 6.81 2.87 0.84
N LYS A 184 8.06 3.19 0.45
CA LYS A 184 8.81 4.28 1.06
C LYS A 184 8.20 5.65 0.70
N ALA A 185 7.81 5.84 -0.56
CA ALA A 185 7.18 7.07 -1.03
C ALA A 185 5.78 7.25 -0.41
N SER A 186 4.95 6.20 -0.40
CA SER A 186 3.62 6.22 0.22
C SER A 186 3.69 6.65 1.68
N ARG A 187 4.69 6.17 2.44
CA ARG A 187 4.90 6.61 3.82
C ARG A 187 5.16 8.11 3.98
N LEU A 188 5.72 8.76 2.97
CA LEU A 188 6.06 10.18 3.00
C LEU A 188 4.94 11.09 2.51
N CYS A 189 4.02 10.58 1.68
CA CYS A 189 2.96 11.37 1.04
C CYS A 189 1.53 10.86 1.27
N HIS A 190 1.29 9.88 2.15
CA HIS A 190 -0.08 9.37 2.35
C HIS A 190 -0.99 10.46 2.93
N PRO A 191 -2.11 10.82 2.25
CA PRO A 191 -2.89 11.99 2.61
C PRO A 191 -3.53 11.91 4.00
N ASP A 192 -3.82 10.70 4.49
CA ASP A 192 -4.46 10.50 5.79
C ASP A 192 -3.54 10.57 7.01
N ILE A 193 -2.24 10.74 6.81
CA ILE A 193 -1.25 10.82 7.91
C ILE A 193 -0.50 12.17 7.92
N ILE A 194 -0.85 13.05 6.99
CA ILE A 194 -0.20 14.34 6.74
C ILE A 194 -1.09 15.48 7.21
N GLU A 195 -0.45 16.54 7.71
CA GLU A 195 -1.13 17.74 8.19
C GLU A 195 -2.17 18.27 7.21
N GLU A 196 -3.36 18.56 7.73
CA GLU A 196 -4.51 19.05 6.96
C GLU A 196 -4.12 20.18 5.98
N ALA A 197 -3.23 21.09 6.39
CA ALA A 197 -2.76 22.21 5.55
C ALA A 197 -1.96 21.78 4.30
N LYS A 198 -1.39 20.57 4.29
CA LYS A 198 -0.60 20.01 3.20
C LYS A 198 -1.28 18.80 2.53
N LYS A 199 -2.50 18.45 2.96
CA LYS A 199 -3.21 17.23 2.55
C LYS A 199 -3.57 17.21 1.07
N ASP A 200 -4.05 18.33 0.51
CA ASP A 200 -4.39 18.41 -0.92
C ASP A 200 -3.17 18.13 -1.81
N LYS A 201 -2.02 18.70 -1.45
CA LYS A 201 -0.74 18.44 -2.15
C LYS A 201 -0.29 16.99 -1.97
N ALA A 202 -0.46 16.44 -0.78
CA ALA A 202 -0.14 15.04 -0.51
C ALA A 202 -1.01 14.10 -1.34
N GLU A 203 -2.31 14.38 -1.46
CA GLU A 203 -3.26 13.61 -2.25
C GLU A 203 -2.93 13.63 -3.74
N GLU A 204 -2.55 14.79 -4.28
CA GLU A 204 -2.09 14.91 -5.67
C GLU A 204 -0.84 14.06 -5.94
N ILE A 205 0.17 14.16 -5.07
CA ILE A 205 1.40 13.37 -5.20
C ILE A 205 1.12 11.88 -5.01
N PHE A 206 0.25 11.51 -4.07
CA PHE A 206 -0.12 10.13 -3.81
C PHE A 206 -0.86 9.51 -5.00
N LYS A 207 -1.75 10.27 -5.64
CA LYS A 207 -2.42 9.85 -6.88
C LYS A 207 -1.43 9.65 -8.02
N GLU A 208 -0.47 10.56 -8.19
CA GLU A 208 0.60 10.40 -9.19
C GLU A 208 1.46 9.16 -8.90
N LEU A 209 1.77 8.91 -7.62
CA LEU A 209 2.53 7.76 -7.16
C LEU A 209 1.81 6.45 -7.45
N ASN A 210 0.51 6.34 -7.15
CA ASN A 210 -0.28 5.13 -7.41
C ASN A 210 -0.38 4.85 -8.91
N SER A 211 -0.63 5.87 -9.73
CA SER A 211 -0.63 5.74 -11.19
C SER A 211 0.73 5.26 -11.71
N ALA A 212 1.83 5.82 -11.23
CA ALA A 212 3.17 5.40 -11.61
C ALA A 212 3.47 3.94 -11.19
N TYR A 213 2.99 3.55 -10.02
CA TYR A 213 3.14 2.18 -9.51
C TYR A 213 2.35 1.18 -10.36
N GLN A 214 1.08 1.48 -10.65
CA GLN A 214 0.20 0.64 -11.47
C GLN A 214 0.67 0.48 -12.93
N GLN A 215 1.39 1.47 -13.46
CA GLN A 215 2.02 1.42 -14.78
C GLN A 215 3.39 0.73 -14.77
N ASN A 216 3.82 0.18 -13.63
CA ASN A 216 5.18 -0.35 -13.43
C ASN A 216 6.30 0.65 -13.76
N ASN A 217 6.03 1.96 -13.63
CA ASN A 217 6.99 3.00 -14.00
C ASN A 217 8.01 3.25 -12.87
N LEU A 218 9.00 2.36 -12.77
CA LEU A 218 10.06 2.39 -11.75
C LEU A 218 10.80 3.73 -11.71
N LYS A 219 11.10 4.31 -12.88
CA LYS A 219 11.81 5.60 -12.97
C LYS A 219 10.97 6.72 -12.38
N LYS A 220 9.67 6.77 -12.67
CA LYS A 220 8.76 7.79 -12.16
C LYS A 220 8.56 7.65 -10.65
N VAL A 221 8.36 6.42 -10.14
CA VAL A 221 8.27 6.16 -8.69
C VAL A 221 9.56 6.60 -7.97
N SER A 222 10.73 6.27 -8.52
CA SER A 222 12.02 6.71 -7.97
C SER A 222 12.17 8.23 -7.96
N ARG A 223 11.75 8.91 -9.04
CA ARG A 223 11.75 10.37 -9.13
C ARG A 223 10.84 11.01 -8.08
N ILE A 224 9.61 10.50 -7.93
CA ILE A 224 8.66 10.99 -6.92
C ILE A 224 9.25 10.82 -5.51
N LEU A 225 9.84 9.66 -5.21
CA LEU A 225 10.50 9.43 -3.93
C LEU A 225 11.65 10.41 -3.68
N ASN A 226 12.51 10.66 -4.68
CA ASN A 226 13.62 11.61 -4.54
C ASN A 226 13.12 13.03 -4.32
N ASN A 227 12.04 13.44 -4.99
CA ASN A 227 11.41 14.74 -4.77
C ASN A 227 10.84 14.85 -3.35
N LEU A 228 10.22 13.78 -2.83
CA LEU A 228 9.72 13.73 -1.45
C LEU A 228 10.84 13.78 -0.40
N LEU A 229 12.02 13.23 -0.70
CA LEU A 229 13.17 13.25 0.20
C LEU A 229 13.92 14.58 0.19
N ASN A 230 13.96 15.28 -0.94
CA ASN A 230 14.71 16.52 -1.14
C ASN A 230 13.85 17.79 -1.04
N GLY A 231 12.53 17.66 -1.14
CA GLY A 231 11.56 18.75 -1.03
C GLY A 231 11.26 19.14 0.41
N GLU A 232 10.28 20.01 0.60
CA GLU A 232 9.77 20.31 1.95
C GLU A 232 9.28 19.03 2.64
N SER A 233 9.78 18.76 3.84
CA SER A 233 9.30 17.64 4.65
C SER A 233 7.81 17.83 4.94
N PHE A 234 7.02 16.80 4.65
CA PHE A 234 5.72 16.65 5.28
C PHE A 234 5.95 16.40 6.77
N SER A 235 5.28 17.17 7.61
CA SER A 235 5.23 16.92 9.06
C SER A 235 4.11 15.91 9.31
N LEU A 236 4.34 14.95 10.21
CA LEU A 236 3.30 14.01 10.64
C LEU A 236 2.32 14.72 11.57
N GLU A 237 1.01 14.55 11.35
CA GLU A 237 -0.03 15.23 12.14
C GLU A 237 0.05 14.92 13.64
N SER A 238 0.43 13.69 13.95
CA SER A 238 0.51 13.20 15.32
C SER A 238 1.60 13.89 16.15
N ASP A 239 2.52 14.64 15.51
CA ASP A 239 3.56 15.41 16.19
C ASP A 239 3.13 16.85 16.52
N THR A 240 2.11 17.41 15.84
CA THR A 240 1.67 18.81 16.01
C THR A 240 0.35 18.98 16.76
N LEU A 241 -0.45 17.92 16.90
CA LEU A 241 -1.75 17.99 17.58
C LEU A 241 -1.62 17.80 19.10
N PHE A 242 -2.16 18.72 19.89
CA PHE A 242 -2.20 18.64 21.36
C PHE A 242 -3.62 18.65 21.94
N ASP A 243 -4.63 18.87 21.11
CA ASP A 243 -6.04 18.88 21.54
C ASP A 243 -6.63 17.46 21.57
N LYS A 244 -7.13 17.11 22.75
CA LYS A 244 -7.73 15.81 23.07
C LYS A 244 -8.97 15.48 22.25
N ASN A 245 -9.86 16.44 21.99
CA ASN A 245 -11.08 16.22 21.22
C ASN A 245 -10.76 16.01 19.75
N ILE A 246 -9.79 16.76 19.23
CA ILE A 246 -9.31 16.58 17.85
C ILE A 246 -8.67 15.20 17.69
N LEU A 247 -7.85 14.75 18.65
CA LEU A 247 -7.26 13.41 18.62
C LEU A 247 -8.31 12.30 18.63
N LYS A 248 -9.34 12.40 19.49
CA LYS A 248 -10.44 11.41 19.53
C LYS A 248 -11.20 11.35 18.20
N ASN A 249 -11.54 12.49 17.62
CA ASN A 249 -12.21 12.52 16.31
C ASN A 249 -11.34 11.89 15.20
N LYS A 250 -10.03 12.17 15.19
CA LYS A 250 -9.12 11.58 14.20
C LYS A 250 -8.95 10.07 14.36
N ILE A 251 -8.93 9.58 15.60
CA ILE A 251 -8.90 8.13 15.89
C ILE A 251 -10.15 7.45 15.31
N GLU A 252 -11.33 8.01 15.51
CA GLU A 252 -12.56 7.46 14.96
C GLU A 252 -12.55 7.48 13.42
N LEU A 253 -12.14 8.57 12.79
CA LEU A 253 -11.99 8.66 11.33
C LEU A 253 -10.98 7.63 10.79
N ALA A 254 -9.85 7.44 11.47
CA ALA A 254 -8.84 6.45 11.08
C ALA A 254 -9.41 5.02 11.16
N ARG A 255 -10.18 4.70 12.21
CA ARG A 255 -10.86 3.40 12.36
C ARG A 255 -11.87 3.15 11.25
N GLU A 256 -12.66 4.16 10.87
CA GLU A 256 -13.61 4.07 9.76
C GLU A 256 -12.87 3.79 8.44
N LYS A 257 -11.80 4.53 8.14
CA LYS A 257 -10.97 4.31 6.94
C LYS A 257 -10.34 2.93 6.91
N ILE A 258 -9.82 2.45 8.04
CA ILE A 258 -9.28 1.09 8.17
C ILE A 258 -10.35 0.04 7.86
N LYS A 259 -11.58 0.25 8.34
CA LYS A 259 -12.71 -0.65 8.05
C LYS A 259 -13.02 -0.68 6.55
N LEU A 260 -13.09 0.48 5.90
CA LEU A 260 -13.31 0.59 4.46
C LEU A 260 -12.20 -0.11 3.67
N ALA A 261 -10.94 0.17 3.99
CA ALA A 261 -9.79 -0.44 3.33
C ALA A 261 -9.77 -1.98 3.49
N LYS A 262 -10.15 -2.50 4.66
CA LYS A 262 -10.32 -3.95 4.87
C LYS A 262 -11.43 -4.52 3.98
N THR A 263 -12.57 -3.84 3.89
CA THR A 263 -13.67 -4.26 3.00
C THR A 263 -13.26 -4.25 1.53
N GLU A 264 -12.53 -3.23 1.09
CA GLU A 264 -12.01 -3.13 -0.28
C GLU A 264 -11.07 -4.29 -0.61
N ILE A 265 -10.14 -4.62 0.29
CA ILE A 265 -9.27 -5.81 0.13
C ILE A 265 -10.10 -7.08 -0.04
N GLU A 266 -11.18 -7.26 0.74
CA GLU A 266 -12.05 -8.42 0.60
C GLU A 266 -12.87 -8.42 -0.69
N ILE A 267 -13.21 -7.25 -1.24
CA ILE A 267 -13.82 -7.13 -2.58
C ILE A 267 -12.81 -7.56 -3.65
N ILE A 268 -11.59 -7.05 -3.61
CA ILE A 268 -10.54 -7.40 -4.57
C ILE A 268 -10.22 -8.91 -4.51
N LYS A 269 -10.25 -9.52 -3.32
CA LYS A 269 -10.05 -10.97 -3.20
C LYS A 269 -11.16 -11.83 -3.80
N LYS A 270 -12.36 -11.27 -3.96
CA LYS A 270 -13.50 -11.96 -4.60
C LYS A 270 -13.49 -11.84 -6.12
N ASP A 271 -12.76 -10.85 -6.65
CA ASP A 271 -12.54 -10.67 -8.08
C ASP A 271 -12.03 -11.97 -8.74
N GLU A 272 -12.62 -12.33 -9.88
CA GLU A 272 -12.35 -13.60 -10.55
C GLU A 272 -10.91 -13.67 -11.06
N THR A 273 -10.41 -12.57 -11.62
CA THR A 273 -9.03 -12.43 -12.10
C THR A 273 -8.05 -12.58 -10.93
N PHE A 274 -8.31 -11.91 -9.80
CA PHE A 274 -7.48 -12.07 -8.61
C PHE A 274 -7.46 -13.51 -8.08
N ARG A 275 -8.62 -14.19 -8.05
CA ARG A 275 -8.71 -15.60 -7.63
C ARG A 275 -7.98 -16.53 -8.60
N LEU A 276 -8.05 -16.26 -9.89
CA LEU A 276 -7.32 -17.00 -10.93
C LEU A 276 -5.81 -16.83 -10.73
N ILE A 277 -5.31 -15.59 -10.62
CA ILE A 277 -3.89 -15.29 -10.44
C ILE A 277 -3.30 -16.02 -9.23
N ASN A 278 -4.03 -16.10 -8.12
CA ASN A 278 -3.53 -16.79 -6.93
C ASN A 278 -3.53 -18.33 -7.04
N LYS A 279 -4.20 -18.90 -8.05
CA LYS A 279 -4.15 -20.34 -8.35
C LYS A 279 -3.06 -20.70 -9.35
N ILE A 280 -2.59 -19.72 -10.14
CA ILE A 280 -1.54 -19.93 -11.14
C ILE A 280 -0.19 -20.04 -10.42
N GLU A 281 0.44 -21.21 -10.52
CA GLU A 281 1.79 -21.43 -9.97
C GLU A 281 2.87 -20.81 -10.88
N ASN A 282 2.73 -21.01 -12.19
CA ASN A 282 3.64 -20.51 -13.20
C ASN A 282 2.88 -19.75 -14.29
N LEU A 283 3.02 -18.42 -14.28
CA LEU A 283 2.34 -17.57 -15.25
C LEU A 283 2.84 -17.78 -16.68
N ASP A 284 4.12 -18.11 -16.86
CA ASP A 284 4.68 -18.35 -18.20
C ASP A 284 4.03 -19.58 -18.85
N GLU A 285 3.90 -20.65 -18.07
CA GLU A 285 3.30 -21.91 -18.50
C GLU A 285 1.80 -21.76 -18.77
N TYR A 286 1.08 -21.11 -17.85
CA TYR A 286 -0.35 -20.84 -18.02
C TYR A 286 -0.66 -20.06 -19.30
N ILE A 287 0.08 -18.98 -19.58
CA ILE A 287 -0.11 -18.18 -20.80
C ILE A 287 0.28 -18.99 -22.05
N TYR A 288 1.33 -19.81 -21.96
CA TYR A 288 1.72 -20.69 -23.07
C TYR A 288 0.63 -21.69 -23.42
N GLU A 289 0.05 -22.38 -22.43
CA GLU A 289 -1.04 -23.34 -22.62
C GLU A 289 -2.26 -22.66 -23.25
N MET A 290 -2.70 -21.54 -22.66
CA MET A 290 -3.81 -20.74 -23.20
C MET A 290 -3.57 -20.34 -24.65
N LYS A 291 -2.33 -19.96 -25.00
CA LYS A 291 -1.99 -19.61 -26.38
C LYS A 291 -2.11 -20.78 -27.35
N GLN A 292 -1.81 -22.01 -26.92
CA GLN A 292 -1.99 -23.19 -27.77
C GLN A 292 -3.46 -23.52 -27.94
N GLU A 293 -4.25 -23.49 -26.86
CA GLU A 293 -5.70 -23.71 -26.92
C GLU A 293 -6.39 -22.72 -27.87
N LEU A 294 -6.03 -21.44 -27.80
CA LEU A 294 -6.56 -20.42 -28.69
C LEU A 294 -6.16 -20.65 -30.17
N LYS A 295 -4.95 -21.13 -30.44
CA LYS A 295 -4.55 -21.48 -31.82
C LYS A 295 -5.39 -22.64 -32.35
N GLU A 296 -5.61 -23.66 -31.54
CA GLU A 296 -6.47 -24.80 -31.91
C GLU A 296 -7.92 -24.35 -32.13
N GLU A 297 -8.45 -23.47 -31.29
CA GLU A 297 -9.78 -22.87 -31.47
C GLU A 297 -9.86 -22.12 -32.80
N LYS A 298 -8.88 -21.28 -33.09
CA LYS A 298 -8.78 -20.53 -34.35
C LYS A 298 -8.76 -21.48 -35.54
N GLU A 299 -7.92 -22.51 -35.52
CA GLU A 299 -7.82 -23.49 -36.60
C GLU A 299 -9.16 -24.22 -36.83
N ASN A 300 -9.82 -24.63 -35.76
CA ASN A 300 -11.13 -25.28 -35.81
C ASN A 300 -12.21 -24.35 -36.40
N LEU A 301 -12.19 -23.07 -36.03
CA LEU A 301 -13.13 -22.08 -36.54
C LEU A 301 -12.88 -21.76 -38.02
N VAL A 302 -11.61 -21.64 -38.43
CA VAL A 302 -11.23 -21.50 -39.84
C VAL A 302 -11.64 -22.74 -40.64
N ALA A 303 -11.45 -23.95 -40.11
CA ALA A 303 -11.86 -25.19 -40.77
C ALA A 303 -13.37 -25.27 -40.96
N LYS A 304 -14.13 -24.88 -39.93
CA LYS A 304 -15.59 -24.67 -39.99
C LYS A 304 -15.93 -23.72 -41.14
N MET A 305 -15.41 -22.48 -41.13
CA MET A 305 -15.63 -21.48 -42.18
C MET A 305 -15.31 -22.00 -43.59
N ARG A 306 -14.21 -22.76 -43.78
CA ARG A 306 -13.84 -23.37 -45.07
C ARG A 306 -14.82 -24.44 -45.56
N GLN A 307 -15.28 -25.32 -44.67
CA GLN A 307 -16.32 -26.30 -45.02
C GLN A 307 -17.57 -25.58 -45.54
N TYR A 308 -17.90 -24.44 -44.96
CA TYR A 308 -19.02 -23.61 -45.42
C TYR A 308 -18.76 -22.91 -46.75
N SER A 309 -17.53 -22.45 -47.04
CA SER A 309 -17.16 -21.86 -48.33
C SER A 309 -17.25 -22.86 -49.50
N THR A 310 -17.11 -24.15 -49.22
CA THR A 310 -17.12 -25.23 -50.22
C THR A 310 -18.52 -25.80 -50.48
N THR A 311 -19.53 -25.39 -49.70
CA THR A 311 -20.93 -25.85 -49.80
C THR A 311 -21.83 -24.84 -50.55
N ILE A 312 -21.23 -23.84 -51.21
CA ILE A 312 -21.87 -22.89 -52.12
C ILE A 312 -21.69 -23.39 -53.55
#